data_AF-A0A7Y6YLU1-F1
#
_entry.id   AF-A0A7Y6YLU1-F1
#
_cell.length_a   1.000
_cell.length_b   1.000
_cell.length_c   1.000
_cell.angle_alpha   90.00
_cell.angle_beta   90.00
_cell.angle_gamma   90.00
#
_symmetry.space_group_name_H-M   'P 1'
#
loop_
_entity.id
_entity.type
_entity.pdbx_description
1 polymer ?
#
loop_
_entity_poly.entity_id
_entity_poly.type
_entity_poly.pdbx_seq_one_letter_code
_entity_poly.pdbx_strand_id
1 'polypeptide(L)'
;PSEFVLDEVAGQFTALWAVSYPAWAHDIEITALWPGWIAAFVLFRLFDILKPGPVGWADRQKGATGVMMDDIIAGILAAICVAALAFLSHGVLGM
;
A
#
# COMPACT_ATOMS: atom_id res chain seq x y z
N PRO A 1 18.42 16.37 -7.31
CA PRO A 1 18.20 15.41 -6.20
C PRO A 1 16.80 14.75 -6.22
N SER A 2 16.17 14.62 -7.39
CA SER A 2 14.84 14.03 -7.62
C SER A 2 14.90 12.58 -8.12
N GLU A 3 16.05 11.92 -7.98
CA GLU A 3 16.31 10.56 -8.49
C GLU A 3 16.28 9.49 -7.40
N PHE A 4 16.19 9.90 -6.14
CA PHE A 4 16.19 8.99 -5.00
C PHE A 4 14.76 8.83 -4.49
N VAL A 5 14.19 7.66 -4.76
CA VAL A 5 12.76 7.35 -4.56
C VAL A 5 12.57 6.23 -3.53
N LEU A 6 13.47 6.16 -2.54
CA LEU A 6 13.46 5.06 -1.55
C LEU A 6 12.24 5.09 -0.64
N ASP A 7 11.72 6.27 -0.37
CA ASP A 7 10.47 6.54 0.32
C ASP A 7 9.28 5.94 -0.43
N GLU A 8 9.09 6.23 -1.72
CA GLU A 8 7.98 5.63 -2.49
C GLU A 8 8.13 4.10 -2.56
N VAL A 9 9.36 3.58 -2.70
CA VAL A 9 9.64 2.14 -2.69
C VAL A 9 9.28 1.52 -1.34
N ALA A 10 9.60 2.18 -0.23
CA ALA A 10 9.26 1.71 1.11
C ALA A 10 7.73 1.73 1.34
N GLY A 11 7.03 2.79 0.88
CA GLY A 11 5.58 2.88 0.90
C GLY A 11 4.91 1.78 0.07
N GLN A 12 5.40 1.56 -1.14
CA GLN A 12 4.88 0.52 -2.04
C GLN A 12 5.09 -0.90 -1.50
N PHE A 13 6.23 -1.18 -0.85
CA PHE A 13 6.44 -2.46 -0.18
C PHE A 13 5.53 -2.64 1.03
N THR A 14 5.26 -1.56 1.76
CA THR A 14 4.28 -1.57 2.86
C THR A 14 2.87 -1.93 2.34
N ALA A 15 2.46 -1.37 1.21
CA ALA A 15 1.19 -1.70 0.56
C ALA A 15 1.12 -3.17 0.10
N LEU A 16 2.19 -3.67 -0.53
CA LEU A 16 2.28 -5.04 -1.06
C LEU A 16 2.27 -6.10 0.05
N TRP A 17 2.70 -5.76 1.26
CA TRP A 17 2.67 -6.68 2.39
C TRP A 17 1.28 -7.24 2.68
N ALA A 18 0.21 -6.49 2.38
CA ALA A 18 -1.18 -6.96 2.53
C ALA A 18 -1.52 -8.17 1.63
N VAL A 19 -0.74 -8.40 0.57
CA VAL A 19 -0.91 -9.51 -0.39
C VAL A 19 0.21 -10.53 -0.22
N SER A 20 1.45 -10.06 -0.12
CA SER A 20 2.64 -10.92 -0.05
C SER A 20 2.70 -11.74 1.23
N TYR A 21 2.28 -11.18 2.37
CA TYR A 21 2.32 -11.93 3.64
C TYR A 21 1.32 -13.08 3.68
N PRO A 22 0.02 -12.90 3.34
CA PRO A 22 -0.90 -14.02 3.24
C PRO A 22 -0.47 -15.06 2.19
N ALA A 23 0.03 -14.63 1.02
CA ALA A 23 0.55 -15.54 0.02
C ALA A 23 1.66 -16.44 0.59
N TRP A 24 2.66 -15.82 1.22
CA TRP A 24 3.79 -16.53 1.83
C TRP A 24 3.36 -17.41 2.99
N ALA A 25 2.48 -16.93 3.87
CA ALA A 25 2.03 -17.67 5.05
C ALA A 25 1.18 -18.90 4.73
N HIS A 26 0.56 -18.95 3.55
CA HIS A 26 -0.33 -20.02 3.12
C HIS A 26 0.19 -20.81 1.90
N ASP A 27 1.46 -20.60 1.51
CA ASP A 27 2.07 -21.21 0.31
C ASP A 27 1.23 -21.01 -0.97
N ILE A 28 0.59 -19.85 -1.09
CA ILE A 28 -0.21 -19.47 -2.25
C ILE A 28 0.68 -18.72 -3.24
N GLU A 29 0.64 -19.12 -4.51
CA GLU A 29 1.28 -18.38 -5.60
C GLU A 29 0.78 -16.94 -5.65
N ILE A 30 1.70 -15.97 -5.69
CA ILE A 30 1.34 -14.53 -5.66
C ILE A 30 0.42 -14.12 -6.82
N THR A 31 0.54 -14.81 -7.95
CA THR A 31 -0.30 -14.61 -9.13
C THR A 31 -1.73 -15.11 -8.94
N ALA A 32 -1.97 -16.04 -8.01
CA ALA A 32 -3.30 -16.52 -7.65
C ALA A 32 -4.09 -15.47 -6.86
N LEU A 33 -3.42 -14.56 -6.15
CA LEU A 33 -4.05 -13.42 -5.48
C LEU A 33 -4.39 -12.27 -6.45
N TRP A 34 -4.67 -12.59 -7.72
CA TRP A 34 -5.12 -11.59 -8.69
C TRP A 34 -6.50 -11.03 -8.29
N PRO A 35 -6.74 -9.70 -8.39
CA PRO A 35 -5.83 -8.63 -8.83
C PRO A 35 -5.13 -7.88 -7.65
N GLY A 36 -4.97 -8.50 -6.49
CA GLY A 36 -4.56 -7.87 -5.23
C GLY A 36 -3.27 -7.05 -5.30
N TRP A 37 -2.22 -7.54 -5.98
CA TRP A 37 -0.96 -6.81 -6.13
C TRP A 37 -1.07 -5.59 -7.05
N ILE A 38 -1.93 -5.65 -8.09
CA ILE A 38 -2.30 -4.48 -8.90
C ILE A 38 -3.07 -3.48 -8.03
N ALA A 39 -4.03 -3.97 -7.24
CA ALA A 39 -4.82 -3.11 -6.36
C ALA A 39 -3.91 -2.40 -5.34
N ALA A 40 -2.93 -3.10 -4.75
CA ALA A 40 -1.96 -2.51 -3.83
C ALA A 40 -1.14 -1.39 -4.49
N PHE A 41 -0.67 -1.59 -5.72
CA PHE A 41 0.05 -0.56 -6.48
C PHE A 41 -0.83 0.66 -6.78
N VAL A 42 -2.04 0.43 -7.32
CA VAL A 42 -2.95 1.51 -7.72
C VAL A 42 -3.42 2.30 -6.51
N LEU A 43 -3.76 1.63 -5.40
CA LEU A 43 -4.20 2.28 -4.18
C LEU A 43 -3.08 3.07 -3.52
N PHE A 44 -1.85 2.54 -3.48
CA PHE A 44 -0.69 3.30 -3.01
C PHE A 44 -0.52 4.59 -3.80
N ARG A 45 -0.50 4.49 -5.15
CA ARG A 45 -0.39 5.67 -6.02
C ARG A 45 -1.54 6.66 -5.83
N LEU A 46 -2.74 6.18 -5.61
CA LEU A 46 -3.88 7.04 -5.32
C LEU A 46 -3.65 7.86 -4.04
N PHE A 47 -3.17 7.23 -2.97
CA PHE A 47 -2.92 7.90 -1.70
C PHE A 47 -1.69 8.81 -1.72
N ASP A 48 -0.62 8.40 -2.38
CA ASP A 48 0.61 9.18 -2.60
C ASP A 48 0.32 10.46 -3.41
N ILE A 49 -0.45 10.36 -4.50
CA ILE A 49 -0.76 11.52 -5.36
C ILE A 49 -1.78 12.46 -4.69
N LEU A 50 -2.86 11.92 -4.13
CA LEU A 50 -3.94 12.75 -3.58
C LEU A 50 -3.64 13.28 -2.18
N LYS A 51 -2.73 12.64 -1.46
CA LYS A 51 -2.34 12.94 -0.06
C LYS A 51 -3.53 13.23 0.86
N PRO A 52 -4.58 12.39 0.91
CA PRO A 52 -5.74 12.69 1.74
C PRO A 52 -5.42 12.57 3.24
N GLY A 53 -6.00 13.46 4.03
CA GLY A 53 -6.03 13.35 5.50
C GLY A 53 -4.65 13.13 6.15
N PRO A 54 -4.39 11.95 6.77
CA PRO A 54 -3.12 11.65 7.44
C PRO A 54 -1.87 11.77 6.53
N VAL A 55 -1.97 11.38 5.26
CA VAL A 55 -0.85 11.47 4.30
C VAL A 55 -0.47 12.95 4.10
N GLY A 56 -1.44 13.80 3.82
CA GLY A 56 -1.21 15.24 3.67
C GLY A 56 -0.77 15.91 4.98
N TRP A 57 -1.15 15.38 6.15
CA TRP A 57 -0.59 15.84 7.42
C TRP A 57 0.90 15.53 7.56
N ALA A 58 1.31 14.32 7.17
CA ALA A 58 2.71 13.92 7.21
C ALA A 58 3.59 14.68 6.21
N ASP A 59 3.08 14.92 5.01
CA ASP A 59 3.75 15.73 3.96
C ASP A 59 4.03 17.17 4.42
N ARG A 60 3.18 17.74 5.29
CA ARG A 60 3.38 19.07 5.87
C ARG A 60 4.47 19.12 6.94
N GLN A 61 4.98 17.98 7.39
CA GLN A 61 6.06 17.93 8.38
C GLN A 61 7.39 18.24 7.72
N LYS A 62 8.23 19.02 8.42
CA LYS A 62 9.49 19.49 7.85
C LYS A 62 10.59 18.42 7.89
N GLY A 63 11.35 18.31 6.80
CA GLY A 63 12.57 17.51 6.72
C GLY A 63 12.35 16.11 6.14
N ALA A 64 13.44 15.35 6.02
CA ALA A 64 13.44 14.02 5.39
C ALA A 64 12.52 13.00 6.07
N THR A 65 12.28 13.16 7.39
CA THR A 65 11.33 12.32 8.13
C THR A 65 9.90 12.52 7.66
N GLY A 66 9.51 13.74 7.24
CA GLY A 66 8.18 14.02 6.73
C GLY A 66 7.90 13.29 5.42
N VAL A 67 8.88 13.30 4.50
CA VAL A 67 8.80 12.67 3.17
C VAL A 67 8.88 11.14 3.23
N MET A 68 9.56 10.56 4.21
CA MET A 68 9.45 9.10 4.40
C MET A 68 8.10 8.74 5.04
N MET A 69 7.57 9.60 5.91
CA MET A 69 6.38 9.28 6.69
C MET A 69 5.09 9.37 5.88
N ASP A 70 4.95 10.29 4.94
CA ASP A 70 3.77 10.38 4.08
C ASP A 70 3.65 9.15 3.16
N ASP A 71 4.74 8.70 2.55
CA ASP A 71 4.78 7.47 1.74
C ASP A 71 4.47 6.21 2.55
N ILE A 72 5.00 6.09 3.77
CA ILE A 72 4.68 4.96 4.66
C ILE A 72 3.19 4.99 5.05
N ILE A 73 2.63 6.16 5.36
CA ILE A 73 1.21 6.28 5.69
C ILE A 73 0.34 5.96 4.46
N ALA A 74 0.72 6.42 3.27
CA ALA A 74 0.05 6.07 2.02
C ALA A 74 0.08 4.55 1.79
N GLY A 75 1.22 3.90 2.05
CA GLY A 75 1.39 2.44 2.00
C GLY A 75 0.49 1.70 2.99
N ILE A 76 0.38 2.18 4.23
CA ILE A 76 -0.51 1.59 5.25
C ILE A 76 -1.99 1.73 4.84
N LEU A 77 -2.41 2.90 4.37
CA LEU A 77 -3.80 3.10 3.91
C LEU A 77 -4.13 2.21 2.72
N ALA A 78 -3.20 2.07 1.77
CA ALA A 78 -3.34 1.13 0.66
C ALA A 78 -3.47 -0.32 1.14
N ALA A 79 -2.61 -0.75 2.07
CA ALA A 79 -2.66 -2.10 2.65
C ALA A 79 -4.01 -2.40 3.31
N ILE A 80 -4.55 -1.45 4.09
CA ILE A 80 -5.87 -1.59 4.72
C ILE A 80 -6.98 -1.73 3.66
N CYS A 81 -6.96 -0.91 2.62
CA CYS A 81 -7.93 -0.98 1.53
C CYS A 81 -7.84 -2.31 0.77
N VAL A 82 -6.64 -2.80 0.48
CA VAL A 82 -6.43 -4.11 -0.17
C VAL A 82 -6.94 -5.24 0.71
N ALA A 83 -6.61 -5.24 2.00
CA ALA A 83 -7.11 -6.24 2.93
C ALA A 83 -8.64 -6.23 3.04
N ALA A 84 -9.26 -5.05 3.06
CA ALA A 84 -10.71 -4.92 3.05
C ALA A 84 -11.33 -5.47 1.75
N LEU A 85 -10.74 -5.17 0.59
CA LEU A 85 -11.19 -5.71 -0.70
C LEU A 85 -11.05 -7.25 -0.76
N ALA A 86 -9.93 -7.79 -0.27
CA ALA A 86 -9.72 -9.23 -0.19
C ALA A 86 -10.73 -9.91 0.75
N PHE A 87 -10.97 -9.32 1.92
CA PHE A 87 -11.99 -9.80 2.86
C PHE A 87 -13.39 -9.78 2.24
N LEU A 88 -13.77 -8.72 1.52
CA LEU A 88 -15.05 -8.67 0.82
C LEU A 88 -15.14 -9.71 -0.30
N SER A 89 -14.08 -9.87 -1.10
CA SER A 89 -14.03 -10.85 -2.18
C SER A 89 -14.18 -12.28 -1.68
N HIS A 90 -13.36 -12.69 -0.73
CA HIS A 90 -13.32 -14.09 -0.29
C HIS A 90 -14.36 -14.39 0.79
N GLY A 91 -14.61 -13.45 1.71
CA GLY A 91 -15.51 -13.65 2.84
C GLY A 91 -16.99 -13.42 2.53
N VAL A 92 -17.31 -12.49 1.61
CA VAL A 92 -18.71 -12.15 1.29
C VAL A 92 -19.13 -12.73 -0.06
N LEU A 93 -18.29 -12.61 -1.08
CA LEU A 93 -18.63 -13.05 -2.44
C LEU A 93 -18.24 -14.51 -2.72
N GLY A 94 -17.38 -15.11 -1.88
CA GLY A 94 -16.94 -16.50 -2.02
C GLY A 94 -16.14 -16.78 -3.29
N MET A 95 -15.55 -15.73 -3.88
CA MET A 95 -14.72 -15.80 -5.09
C MET A 95 -13.27 -16.13 -4.73
#